data_AF-A0A416SH43-F1
#
_entry.id   AF-A0A416SH43-F1
#
_cell.length_a   1.000
_cell.length_b   1.000
_cell.length_c   1.000
_cell.angle_alpha   90.00
_cell.angle_beta   90.00
_cell.angle_gamma   90.00
#
_symmetry.space_group_name_H-M   'P 1'
#
loop_
_entity.id
_entity.type
_entity.pdbx_description
1 polymer ?
#
loop_
_entity_poly.entity_id
_entity_poly.type
_entity_poly.pdbx_seq_one_letter_code
_entity_poly.pdbx_strand_id
1 'polypeptide(L)'
;MTLPEAFEQEMKQLLGEEEYEAYRKTFDEAVHRGLRVNNGKISTEEFLRRTDIPLKKVPWIPNGFYYDEESCNPAKDADYYAGLYYLQEPSAMTPASRLPIEPDDRVLDLCAAPGGKATELGSRIGEGGMLLANDISNSRAKALLRNLEIQGVGRLLVTSEDPEKLVTLYPAFFDKILLDAPCSGEGMFRKESSMLRYYSENGPEHYVPIQKKLIEQAYQMLAEGGELLYSTCTFSVKENEEVIAGLLDAHPDMEVQEITPGYEGFAPGVSVNGRDLSRCVHIFPQRMEGEGHFVALLKKQGESRKRQPSRLLETTKKLPKEAEEFLAGVRVDWKNGSFALVKDQLYFLPEGVCAAKGLRYLRTGLSLGTVKKNRFEPSQALAAYLKKEEYVSCLTIPKGDDRVMRYLKGETLSFSEEECQGKKGWVLVCLDDFPLGWGKINNGTLKNKYYAGWRMV
;
A
#
# COMPACT_ATOMS: atom_id res chain seq x y z
N MET A 1 -16.44 28.50 -2.94
CA MET A 1 -16.11 27.66 -4.11
C MET A 1 -17.37 27.44 -4.93
N THR A 2 -17.28 27.45 -6.26
CA THR A 2 -18.44 27.17 -7.14
C THR A 2 -18.34 25.73 -7.62
N LEU A 3 -19.35 24.92 -7.32
CA LEU A 3 -19.44 23.53 -7.74
C LEU A 3 -20.19 23.43 -9.10
N PRO A 4 -19.94 22.39 -9.91
CA PRO A 4 -20.71 22.16 -11.13
C PRO A 4 -22.19 21.90 -10.82
N GLU A 5 -23.10 22.54 -11.55
CA GLU A 5 -24.55 22.45 -11.29
C GLU A 5 -25.08 21.01 -11.32
N ALA A 6 -24.62 20.19 -12.28
CA ALA A 6 -24.99 18.78 -12.38
C ALA A 6 -24.57 17.99 -11.12
N PHE A 7 -23.38 18.25 -10.59
CA PHE A 7 -22.91 17.63 -9.36
C PHE A 7 -23.74 18.08 -8.14
N GLU A 8 -24.07 19.37 -8.03
CA GLU A 8 -24.91 19.86 -6.94
C GLU A 8 -26.30 19.21 -6.95
N GLN A 9 -26.90 19.03 -8.14
CA GLN A 9 -28.19 18.36 -8.29
C GLN A 9 -28.12 16.88 -7.88
N GLU A 10 -27.10 16.15 -8.33
CA GLU A 10 -26.89 14.74 -7.96
C GLU A 10 -26.67 14.58 -6.44
N MET A 11 -25.86 15.44 -5.84
CA MET A 11 -25.62 15.42 -4.39
C MET A 11 -26.86 15.77 -3.57
N LYS A 12 -27.67 16.75 -4.01
CA LYS A 12 -28.96 17.05 -3.36
C LYS A 12 -29.93 15.87 -3.44
N GLN A 13 -29.95 15.16 -4.55
CA GLN A 13 -30.78 13.97 -4.71
C GLN A 13 -30.30 12.82 -3.80
N LEU A 14 -28.98 12.65 -3.68
CA LEU A 14 -28.37 11.60 -2.86
C LEU A 14 -28.54 11.85 -1.35
N LEU A 15 -28.29 13.08 -0.90
CA LEU A 15 -28.25 13.43 0.53
C LEU A 15 -29.58 13.98 1.06
N GLY A 16 -30.41 14.57 0.20
CA GLY A 16 -31.49 15.46 0.62
C GLY A 16 -30.99 16.85 1.01
N GLU A 17 -31.91 17.81 1.15
CA GLU A 17 -31.57 19.23 1.29
C GLU A 17 -30.74 19.54 2.55
N GLU A 18 -31.12 18.99 3.71
CA GLU A 18 -30.45 19.29 4.98
C GLU A 18 -29.02 18.76 5.04
N GLU A 19 -28.81 17.50 4.67
CA GLU A 19 -27.48 16.87 4.65
C GLU A 19 -26.59 17.46 3.55
N TYR A 20 -27.19 17.89 2.43
CA TYR A 20 -26.45 18.60 1.39
C TYR A 20 -25.93 19.97 1.87
N GLU A 21 -26.74 20.73 2.60
CA GLU A 21 -26.28 22.00 3.19
C GLU A 21 -25.18 21.78 4.25
N ALA A 22 -25.26 20.69 5.02
CA ALA A 22 -24.19 20.28 5.92
C ALA A 22 -22.90 19.92 5.14
N TYR A 23 -23.02 19.14 4.07
CA TYR A 23 -21.91 18.83 3.15
C TYR A 23 -21.28 20.10 2.57
N ARG A 24 -22.08 21.07 2.11
CA ARG A 24 -21.59 22.33 1.53
C ARG A 24 -20.76 23.14 2.52
N LYS A 25 -21.09 23.14 3.81
CA LYS A 25 -20.33 23.83 4.86
C LYS A 25 -18.93 23.24 5.06
N THR A 26 -18.74 21.95 4.79
CA THR A 26 -17.43 21.29 4.96
C THR A 26 -16.34 21.85 4.04
N PHE A 27 -16.70 22.54 2.96
CA PHE A 27 -15.74 23.21 2.06
C PHE A 27 -15.06 24.42 2.70
N ASP A 28 -15.63 24.98 3.76
CA ASP A 28 -15.05 26.10 4.52
C ASP A 28 -14.19 25.61 5.70
N GLU A 29 -14.14 24.30 5.94
CA GLU A 29 -13.37 23.67 7.01
C GLU A 29 -11.96 23.27 6.54
N ALA A 30 -11.05 23.10 7.50
CA ALA A 30 -9.70 22.63 7.22
C ALA A 30 -9.70 21.16 6.77
N VAL A 31 -8.82 20.83 5.83
CA VAL A 31 -8.67 19.46 5.32
C VAL A 31 -8.01 18.58 6.38
N HIS A 32 -8.54 17.38 6.58
CA HIS A 32 -7.96 16.45 7.53
C HIS A 32 -6.72 15.76 6.95
N ARG A 33 -5.66 15.69 7.74
CA ARG A 33 -4.44 14.94 7.43
C ARG A 33 -4.36 13.72 8.32
N GLY A 34 -3.88 12.62 7.76
CA GLY A 34 -3.79 11.35 8.46
C GLY A 34 -2.46 10.65 8.25
N LEU A 35 -2.05 9.88 9.25
CA LEU A 35 -1.06 8.84 9.12
C LEU A 35 -1.63 7.50 9.59
N ARG A 36 -1.09 6.42 9.05
CA ARG A 36 -1.41 5.06 9.43
C ARG A 36 -0.14 4.35 9.88
N VAL A 37 -0.15 3.82 11.10
CA VAL A 37 0.99 3.09 11.66
C VAL A 37 1.19 1.78 10.92
N ASN A 38 2.44 1.45 10.59
CA ASN A 38 2.80 0.20 9.95
C ASN A 38 2.95 -0.91 11.00
N ASN A 39 1.86 -1.64 11.23
CA ASN A 39 1.86 -2.76 12.18
C ASN A 39 2.70 -3.97 11.76
N GLY A 40 3.24 -3.99 10.53
CA GLY A 40 4.26 -4.96 10.12
C GLY A 40 5.65 -4.66 10.71
N LYS A 41 5.89 -3.44 11.21
CA LYS A 41 7.18 -3.03 11.79
C LYS A 41 7.11 -2.72 13.27
N ILE A 42 6.03 -2.09 13.73
CA ILE A 42 5.89 -1.62 15.11
C ILE A 42 4.42 -1.70 15.54
N SER A 43 4.16 -2.08 16.80
CA SER A 43 2.79 -2.00 17.32
C SER A 43 2.33 -0.54 17.41
N THR A 44 1.02 -0.32 17.30
CA THR A 44 0.46 1.03 17.41
C THR A 44 0.75 1.66 18.78
N GLU A 45 0.72 0.86 19.85
CA GLU A 45 1.03 1.30 21.21
C GLU A 45 2.48 1.75 21.35
N GLU A 46 3.44 0.98 20.85
CA GLU A 46 4.86 1.35 20.88
C GLU A 46 5.15 2.58 20.04
N PHE A 47 4.50 2.72 18.88
CA PHE A 47 4.64 3.92 18.05
C PHE A 47 4.17 5.18 18.80
N LEU A 48 3.00 5.12 19.46
CA LEU A 48 2.46 6.27 20.20
C LEU A 48 3.34 6.66 21.40
N ARG A 49 4.04 5.71 22.04
CA ARG A 49 5.00 6.01 23.11
C ARG A 49 6.29 6.68 22.62
N ARG A 50 6.63 6.48 21.35
CA ARG A 50 7.89 6.91 20.72
C ARG A 50 7.76 8.22 19.94
N THR A 51 6.58 8.52 19.41
CA THR A 51 6.37 9.68 18.55
C THR A 51 6.18 10.95 19.35
N ASP A 52 6.84 12.03 18.94
CA ASP A 52 6.60 13.38 19.45
C ASP A 52 5.54 14.12 18.63
N ILE A 53 5.01 13.49 17.57
CA ILE A 53 3.95 14.05 16.74
C ILE A 53 2.65 14.06 17.56
N PRO A 54 1.96 15.22 17.70
CA PRO A 54 0.65 15.25 18.35
C PRO A 54 -0.38 14.53 17.49
N LEU A 55 -0.95 13.43 17.98
CA LEU A 55 -1.86 12.57 17.24
C LEU A 55 -3.24 12.47 17.89
N LYS A 56 -4.29 12.57 17.07
CA LYS A 56 -5.68 12.26 17.45
C LYS A 56 -6.12 10.97 16.76
N LYS A 57 -6.81 10.08 17.45
CA LYS A 57 -7.25 8.80 16.88
C LYS A 57 -8.26 9.00 15.75
N VAL A 58 -8.10 8.29 14.63
CA VAL A 58 -9.19 8.10 13.65
C VAL A 58 -10.13 7.02 14.21
N PRO A 59 -11.39 7.35 14.56
CA PRO A 59 -12.23 6.45 15.37
C PRO A 59 -12.49 5.08 14.74
N TRP A 60 -12.60 5.01 13.41
CA TRP A 60 -12.93 3.78 12.69
C TRP A 60 -11.72 3.02 12.14
N ILE A 61 -10.50 3.56 12.26
CA ILE A 61 -9.27 2.93 11.73
C ILE A 61 -8.37 2.50 12.89
N PRO A 62 -8.18 1.18 13.15
CA PRO A 62 -7.44 0.67 14.32
C PRO A 62 -6.01 1.20 14.45
N ASN A 63 -5.34 1.51 13.35
CA ASN A 63 -3.96 2.02 13.31
C ASN A 63 -3.84 3.41 12.66
N GLY A 64 -4.95 4.11 12.44
CA GLY A 64 -5.00 5.44 11.81
C GLY A 64 -5.11 6.58 12.84
N PHE A 65 -4.46 7.70 12.54
CA PHE A 65 -4.40 8.90 13.37
C PHE A 65 -4.41 10.17 12.52
N TYR A 66 -5.05 11.22 13.01
CA TYR A 66 -4.93 12.57 12.50
C TYR A 66 -3.67 13.25 13.04
N TYR A 67 -3.10 14.12 12.24
CA TYR A 67 -2.08 15.08 12.65
C TYR A 67 -2.41 16.46 12.06
N ASP A 68 -1.85 17.50 12.64
CA ASP A 68 -1.98 18.87 12.16
C ASP A 68 -0.70 19.31 11.42
N GLU A 69 -0.84 19.70 10.16
CA GLU A 69 0.28 20.08 9.30
C GLU A 69 0.85 21.47 9.62
N GLU A 70 0.12 22.31 10.34
CA GLU A 70 0.63 23.61 10.80
C GLU A 70 1.61 23.46 11.96
N SER A 71 1.39 22.46 12.82
CA SER A 71 2.23 22.19 13.99
C SER A 71 3.35 21.18 13.75
N CYS A 72 3.24 20.29 12.75
CA CYS A 72 4.27 19.29 12.49
C CYS A 72 4.41 18.91 11.00
N ASN A 73 5.55 18.29 10.64
CA ASN A 73 5.77 17.73 9.31
C ASN A 73 6.26 16.28 9.39
N PRO A 74 5.33 15.31 9.49
CA PRO A 74 5.67 13.89 9.57
C PRO A 74 6.53 13.39 8.40
N ALA A 75 6.42 13.97 7.20
CA ALA A 75 7.22 13.56 6.04
C ALA A 75 8.73 13.84 6.19
N LYS A 76 9.13 14.68 7.16
CA LYS A 76 10.53 14.98 7.48
C LYS A 76 11.04 14.22 8.70
N ASP A 77 10.19 13.46 9.37
CA ASP A 77 10.57 12.70 10.56
C ASP A 77 11.33 11.43 10.18
N ALA A 78 12.29 11.01 11.01
CA ALA A 78 13.13 9.85 10.73
C ALA A 78 12.35 8.53 10.75
N ASP A 79 11.29 8.42 11.56
CA ASP A 79 10.42 7.24 11.64
C ASP A 79 9.63 7.04 10.32
N TYR A 80 9.38 8.11 9.54
CA TYR A 80 8.82 8.02 8.19
C TYR A 80 9.78 7.27 7.23
N TYR A 81 11.08 7.59 7.29
CA TYR A 81 12.10 6.94 6.46
C TYR A 81 12.42 5.52 6.91
N ALA A 82 12.23 5.20 8.19
CA ALA A 82 12.23 3.83 8.71
C ALA A 82 10.97 3.04 8.32
N GLY A 83 9.96 3.71 7.74
CA GLY A 83 8.71 3.10 7.29
C GLY A 83 7.76 2.69 8.43
N LEU A 84 7.82 3.38 9.57
CA LEU A 84 6.98 3.06 10.74
C LEU A 84 5.53 3.51 10.59
N TYR A 85 5.25 4.38 9.62
CA TYR A 85 3.92 4.79 9.24
C TYR A 85 3.88 5.24 7.78
N TYR A 86 2.67 5.42 7.26
CA TYR A 86 2.39 5.95 5.94
C TYR A 86 1.43 7.14 6.05
N LEU A 87 1.67 8.19 5.27
CA LEU A 87 0.80 9.37 5.23
C LEU A 87 -0.37 9.12 4.28
N GLN A 88 -1.58 9.08 4.83
CA GLN A 88 -2.78 8.75 4.09
C GLN A 88 -3.96 9.58 4.60
N GLU A 89 -4.79 10.02 3.67
CA GLU A 89 -6.06 10.65 4.03
C GLU A 89 -6.95 9.66 4.83
N PRO A 90 -7.59 10.09 5.94
CA PRO A 90 -8.36 9.25 6.85
C PRO A 90 -9.42 8.35 6.19
N SER A 91 -10.27 8.89 5.30
CA SER A 91 -11.31 8.10 4.62
C SER A 91 -10.70 7.04 3.70
N ALA A 92 -9.59 7.36 3.02
CA ALA A 92 -8.83 6.47 2.15
C ALA A 92 -8.14 5.30 2.85
N MET A 93 -8.04 5.32 4.19
CA MET A 93 -7.56 4.18 4.98
C MET A 93 -8.59 3.04 5.02
N THR A 94 -9.88 3.36 4.85
CA THR A 94 -11.00 2.43 5.07
C THR A 94 -10.98 1.22 4.15
N PRO A 95 -10.77 1.33 2.82
CA PRO A 95 -10.83 0.18 1.92
C PRO A 95 -9.88 -0.96 2.32
N ALA A 96 -8.60 -0.67 2.50
CA ALA A 96 -7.64 -1.68 2.95
C ALA A 96 -7.86 -2.08 4.42
N SER A 97 -8.44 -1.21 5.25
CA SER A 97 -8.80 -1.57 6.62
C SER A 97 -9.96 -2.56 6.70
N ARG A 98 -10.87 -2.56 5.72
CA ARG A 98 -12.12 -3.35 5.72
C ARG A 98 -12.09 -4.58 4.84
N LEU A 99 -11.06 -4.75 4.02
CA LEU A 99 -10.80 -6.03 3.36
C LEU A 99 -10.23 -7.00 4.43
N PRO A 100 -10.94 -8.08 4.81
CA PRO A 100 -10.42 -9.05 5.76
C PRO A 100 -9.26 -9.82 5.11
N ILE A 101 -8.03 -9.59 5.58
CA ILE A 101 -6.84 -10.28 5.08
C ILE A 101 -6.38 -11.28 6.13
N GLU A 102 -6.26 -12.54 5.74
CA GLU A 102 -5.61 -13.57 6.53
C GLU A 102 -4.13 -13.71 6.13
N PRO A 103 -3.24 -14.17 7.03
CA PRO A 103 -1.80 -14.26 6.78
C PRO A 103 -1.41 -15.05 5.52
N ASP A 104 -2.20 -16.06 5.14
CA ASP A 104 -1.92 -16.97 4.03
C ASP A 104 -2.64 -16.60 2.72
N ASP A 105 -3.32 -15.45 2.69
CA ASP A 105 -4.05 -15.00 1.51
C ASP A 105 -3.12 -14.58 0.36
N ARG A 106 -3.59 -14.88 -0.85
CA ARG A 106 -3.07 -14.30 -2.09
C ARG A 106 -3.88 -13.05 -2.38
N VAL A 107 -3.26 -11.90 -2.21
CA VAL A 107 -3.91 -10.60 -2.29
C VAL A 107 -3.50 -9.86 -3.56
N LEU A 108 -4.46 -9.25 -4.24
CA LEU A 108 -4.25 -8.35 -5.37
C LEU A 108 -4.70 -6.93 -5.00
N ASP A 109 -3.84 -5.95 -5.17
CA ASP A 109 -4.23 -4.54 -5.30
C ASP A 109 -4.10 -4.16 -6.78
N LEU A 110 -5.25 -4.02 -7.47
CA LEU A 110 -5.29 -3.94 -8.93
C LEU A 110 -4.91 -2.56 -9.49
N CYS A 111 -5.15 -1.50 -8.69
CA CYS A 111 -4.91 -0.10 -9.03
C CYS A 111 -4.12 0.57 -7.88
N ALA A 112 -2.95 0.00 -7.59
CA ALA A 112 -2.30 0.15 -6.31
C ALA A 112 -1.58 1.48 -6.09
N ALA A 113 -1.17 2.21 -7.14
CA ALA A 113 -0.33 3.37 -6.94
C ALA A 113 -1.12 4.56 -6.36
N PRO A 114 -0.54 5.38 -5.47
CA PRO A 114 0.87 5.40 -5.08
C PRO A 114 1.25 4.41 -3.96
N GLY A 115 0.35 3.56 -3.49
CA GLY A 115 0.66 2.46 -2.56
C GLY A 115 0.09 2.58 -1.16
N GLY A 116 -0.73 3.60 -0.86
CA GLY A 116 -1.30 3.75 0.49
C GLY A 116 -2.10 2.54 0.94
N LYS A 117 -2.94 1.98 0.07
CA LYS A 117 -3.73 0.78 0.35
C LYS A 117 -2.86 -0.49 0.30
N ALA A 118 -2.04 -0.66 -0.74
CA ALA A 118 -1.09 -1.75 -0.87
C ALA A 118 -0.14 -1.92 0.34
N THR A 119 0.30 -0.84 0.98
CA THR A 119 1.18 -0.92 2.17
C THR A 119 0.45 -1.47 3.39
N GLU A 120 -0.87 -1.28 3.50
CA GLU A 120 -1.66 -1.89 4.58
C GLU A 120 -1.89 -3.37 4.30
N LEU A 121 -2.26 -3.69 3.06
CA LEU A 121 -2.46 -5.08 2.67
C LEU A 121 -1.16 -5.87 2.89
N GLY A 122 -0.02 -5.30 2.47
CA GLY A 122 1.29 -5.92 2.60
C GLY A 122 1.78 -6.09 4.03
N SER A 123 1.31 -5.28 4.99
CA SER A 123 1.69 -5.42 6.41
C SER A 123 0.98 -6.59 7.12
N ARG A 124 -0.12 -7.09 6.54
CA ARG A 124 -0.93 -8.19 7.07
C ARG A 124 -0.59 -9.56 6.48
N ILE A 125 0.21 -9.60 5.40
CA ILE A 125 0.63 -10.84 4.75
C ILE A 125 1.66 -11.57 5.62
N GLY A 126 1.37 -12.83 5.97
CA GLY A 126 2.25 -13.71 6.73
C GLY A 126 3.01 -14.70 5.86
N GLU A 127 3.40 -15.84 6.45
CA GLU A 127 4.33 -16.78 5.82
C GLU A 127 3.76 -17.62 4.67
N GLY A 128 2.45 -17.82 4.55
CA GLY A 128 1.85 -18.53 3.42
C GLY A 128 1.36 -17.62 2.29
N GLY A 129 1.24 -16.31 2.55
CA GLY A 129 0.58 -15.37 1.65
C GLY A 129 1.49 -14.63 0.68
N MET A 130 0.87 -13.81 -0.16
CA MET A 130 1.56 -12.89 -1.07
C MET A 130 0.70 -11.68 -1.44
N LEU A 131 1.36 -10.57 -1.77
CA LEU A 131 0.74 -9.40 -2.38
C LEU A 131 1.20 -9.25 -3.83
N LEU A 132 0.27 -9.10 -4.77
CA LEU A 132 0.53 -8.54 -6.09
C LEU A 132 -0.05 -7.13 -6.14
N ALA A 133 0.81 -6.13 -6.32
CA ALA A 133 0.40 -4.74 -6.50
C ALA A 133 0.61 -4.35 -7.97
N ASN A 134 -0.47 -4.01 -8.67
CA ASN A 134 -0.45 -3.58 -10.06
C ASN A 134 -0.85 -2.11 -10.19
N ASP A 135 -0.19 -1.41 -11.11
CA ASP A 135 -0.72 -0.14 -11.63
C ASP A 135 -0.37 -0.01 -13.11
N ILE A 136 -1.37 0.24 -13.95
CA ILE A 136 -1.19 0.33 -15.40
C ILE A 136 -0.20 1.46 -15.79
N SER A 137 -0.11 2.52 -14.97
CA SER A 137 0.82 3.61 -15.19
C SER A 137 2.21 3.28 -14.64
N ASN A 138 3.15 3.02 -15.54
CA ASN A 138 4.52 2.71 -15.16
C ASN A 138 5.22 3.84 -14.36
N SER A 139 4.84 5.10 -14.56
CA SER A 139 5.39 6.21 -13.77
C SER A 139 4.88 6.18 -12.32
N ARG A 140 3.57 5.95 -12.13
CA ARG A 140 2.96 5.80 -10.80
C ARG A 140 3.42 4.52 -10.09
N ALA A 141 3.60 3.42 -10.83
CA ALA A 141 4.10 2.16 -10.33
C ALA A 141 5.52 2.27 -9.71
N LYS A 142 6.34 3.24 -10.15
CA LYS A 142 7.64 3.52 -9.51
C LYS A 142 7.49 4.12 -8.11
N ALA A 143 6.50 5.01 -7.91
CA ALA A 143 6.20 5.56 -6.60
C ALA A 143 5.64 4.49 -5.66
N LEU A 144 4.74 3.65 -6.18
CA LEU A 144 4.23 2.44 -5.53
C LEU A 144 5.37 1.54 -5.03
N LEU A 145 6.32 1.20 -5.91
CA LEU A 145 7.47 0.36 -5.55
C LEU A 145 8.25 0.97 -4.39
N ARG A 146 8.62 2.25 -4.49
CA ARG A 146 9.36 2.95 -3.44
C ARG A 146 8.64 2.86 -2.09
N ASN A 147 7.34 3.15 -2.07
CA ASN A 147 6.57 3.14 -0.84
C ASN A 147 6.49 1.75 -0.21
N LEU A 148 6.27 0.71 -1.01
CA LEU A 148 6.25 -0.67 -0.53
C LEU A 148 7.62 -1.15 -0.02
N GLU A 149 8.72 -0.69 -0.63
CA GLU A 149 10.07 -1.01 -0.16
C GLU A 149 10.40 -0.30 1.17
N ILE A 150 10.06 0.98 1.33
CA ILE A 150 10.25 1.71 2.60
C ILE A 150 9.47 1.03 3.74
N GLN A 151 8.23 0.61 3.46
CA GLN A 151 7.38 -0.07 4.43
C GLN A 151 7.83 -1.52 4.73
N GLY A 152 8.86 -2.02 4.03
CA GLY A 152 9.47 -3.32 4.33
C GLY A 152 8.65 -4.53 3.86
N VAL A 153 7.78 -4.38 2.86
CA VAL A 153 6.95 -5.51 2.40
C VAL A 153 7.80 -6.53 1.63
N GLY A 154 8.01 -7.74 2.17
CA GLY A 154 8.91 -8.76 1.60
C GLY A 154 8.25 -9.69 0.57
N ARG A 155 6.99 -10.10 0.80
CA ARG A 155 6.26 -11.10 -0.01
C ARG A 155 5.44 -10.45 -1.11
N LEU A 156 6.11 -9.73 -1.99
CA LEU A 156 5.47 -8.78 -2.91
C LEU A 156 5.95 -8.91 -4.35
N LEU A 157 4.98 -8.86 -5.26
CA LEU A 157 5.17 -8.65 -6.69
C LEU A 157 4.64 -7.26 -7.07
N VAL A 158 5.44 -6.46 -7.77
CA VAL A 158 5.00 -5.16 -8.31
C VAL A 158 5.03 -5.24 -9.82
N THR A 159 3.87 -4.99 -10.43
CA THR A 159 3.69 -5.04 -11.89
C THR A 159 3.17 -3.72 -12.42
N SER A 160 3.41 -3.48 -13.70
CA SER A 160 2.70 -2.43 -14.42
C SER A 160 2.15 -3.03 -15.69
N GLU A 161 0.92 -3.52 -15.62
CA GLU A 161 0.29 -4.30 -16.68
C GLU A 161 -1.17 -3.90 -16.87
N ASP A 162 -1.68 -4.13 -18.08
CA ASP A 162 -3.12 -4.13 -18.32
C ASP A 162 -3.74 -5.31 -17.56
N PRO A 163 -4.80 -5.10 -16.77
CA PRO A 163 -5.50 -6.17 -16.06
C PRO A 163 -5.96 -7.35 -16.95
N GLU A 164 -6.23 -7.16 -18.25
CA GLU A 164 -6.55 -8.26 -19.18
C GLU A 164 -5.44 -9.32 -19.21
N LYS A 165 -4.19 -8.88 -19.13
CA LYS A 165 -3.04 -9.77 -19.11
C LYS A 165 -2.94 -10.51 -17.78
N LEU A 166 -3.30 -9.86 -16.67
CA LEU A 166 -3.34 -10.49 -15.36
C LEU A 166 -4.43 -11.56 -15.30
N VAL A 167 -5.62 -11.30 -15.83
CA VAL A 167 -6.71 -12.28 -15.97
C VAL A 167 -6.22 -13.56 -16.66
N THR A 168 -5.46 -13.42 -17.74
CA THR A 168 -4.93 -14.56 -18.50
C THR A 168 -3.93 -15.41 -17.68
N LEU A 169 -3.15 -14.77 -16.81
CA LEU A 169 -2.08 -15.45 -16.06
C LEU A 169 -2.49 -15.91 -14.67
N TYR A 170 -3.49 -15.24 -14.06
CA TYR A 170 -3.98 -15.48 -12.70
C TYR A 170 -5.52 -15.66 -12.64
N PRO A 171 -6.13 -16.53 -13.47
CA PRO A 171 -7.58 -16.77 -13.41
C PRO A 171 -7.94 -17.52 -12.11
N ALA A 172 -8.95 -17.04 -11.37
CA ALA A 172 -9.39 -17.63 -10.10
C ALA A 172 -8.23 -17.98 -9.14
N PHE A 173 -7.31 -17.03 -8.95
CA PHE A 173 -6.06 -17.22 -8.22
C PHE A 173 -6.05 -16.53 -6.85
N PHE A 174 -6.64 -15.35 -6.74
CA PHE A 174 -6.56 -14.50 -5.55
C PHE A 174 -7.70 -14.77 -4.57
N ASP A 175 -7.38 -14.80 -3.29
CA ASP A 175 -8.34 -14.93 -2.21
C ASP A 175 -9.02 -13.60 -1.89
N LYS A 176 -8.26 -12.51 -2.09
CA LYS A 176 -8.66 -11.16 -1.76
C LYS A 176 -8.22 -10.23 -2.88
N ILE A 177 -9.14 -9.40 -3.37
CA ILE A 177 -8.83 -8.38 -4.35
C ILE A 177 -9.31 -7.04 -3.82
N LEU A 178 -8.44 -6.04 -3.86
CA LEU A 178 -8.80 -4.64 -3.70
C LEU A 178 -8.81 -3.96 -5.07
N LEU A 179 -9.96 -3.40 -5.43
CA LEU A 179 -10.14 -2.54 -6.59
C LEU A 179 -10.49 -1.13 -6.11
N ASP A 180 -9.45 -0.33 -5.88
CA ASP A 180 -9.58 1.11 -5.70
C ASP A 180 -9.64 1.77 -7.08
N ALA A 181 -10.86 1.89 -7.62
CA ALA A 181 -11.03 2.17 -9.04
C ALA A 181 -10.72 3.64 -9.37
N PRO A 182 -10.14 3.91 -10.56
CA PRO A 182 -10.08 5.28 -11.07
C PRO A 182 -11.50 5.84 -11.20
N CYS A 183 -11.71 7.05 -10.71
CA CYS A 183 -13.03 7.68 -10.62
C CYS A 183 -12.93 9.19 -10.86
N SER A 184 -14.10 9.85 -10.91
CA SER A 184 -14.23 11.30 -11.07
C SER A 184 -13.64 12.12 -9.90
N GLY A 185 -13.44 11.49 -8.74
CA GLY A 185 -12.66 12.05 -7.62
C GLY A 185 -13.34 13.21 -6.89
N GLU A 186 -14.67 13.22 -6.81
CA GLU A 186 -15.47 14.27 -6.16
C GLU A 186 -15.10 14.50 -4.68
N GLY A 187 -14.72 13.45 -3.95
CA GLY A 187 -14.26 13.55 -2.56
C GLY A 187 -12.98 14.40 -2.41
N MET A 188 -12.20 14.57 -3.48
CA MET A 188 -10.97 15.37 -3.45
C MET A 188 -11.22 16.87 -3.66
N PHE A 189 -12.45 17.32 -3.92
CA PHE A 189 -12.74 18.73 -4.20
C PHE A 189 -12.34 19.66 -3.06
N ARG A 190 -12.55 19.25 -1.79
CA ARG A 190 -12.15 20.04 -0.60
C ARG A 190 -10.63 20.21 -0.52
N LYS A 191 -9.88 19.17 -0.89
CA LYS A 191 -8.41 19.13 -0.78
C LYS A 191 -7.67 19.71 -1.97
N GLU A 192 -8.17 19.49 -3.18
CA GLU A 192 -7.48 19.84 -4.43
C GLU A 192 -8.44 20.54 -5.40
N SER A 193 -8.43 21.87 -5.40
CA SER A 193 -9.31 22.68 -6.26
C SER A 193 -9.15 22.39 -7.76
N SER A 194 -7.98 21.89 -8.20
CA SER A 194 -7.74 21.43 -9.57
C SER A 194 -8.63 20.25 -9.98
N MET A 195 -9.12 19.46 -9.03
CA MET A 195 -10.02 18.33 -9.32
C MET A 195 -11.35 18.77 -9.90
N LEU A 196 -11.83 19.99 -9.61
CA LEU A 196 -13.03 20.53 -10.27
C LEU A 196 -12.88 20.66 -11.78
N ARG A 197 -11.70 21.12 -12.22
CA ARG A 197 -11.41 21.25 -13.65
C ARG A 197 -11.36 19.88 -14.29
N TYR A 198 -10.72 18.93 -13.62
CA TYR A 198 -10.63 17.56 -14.12
C TYR A 198 -11.99 16.89 -14.24
N TYR A 199 -12.84 17.04 -13.23
CA TYR A 199 -14.23 16.59 -13.25
C TYR A 199 -15.02 17.19 -14.42
N SER A 200 -14.83 18.48 -14.68
CA SER A 200 -15.49 19.17 -15.81
C SER A 200 -15.03 18.64 -17.17
N GLU A 201 -13.80 18.12 -17.26
CA GLU A 201 -13.25 17.50 -18.47
C GLU A 201 -13.64 16.01 -18.57
N ASN A 202 -13.66 15.29 -17.45
CA ASN A 202 -13.93 13.86 -17.34
C ASN A 202 -14.81 13.57 -16.11
N GLY A 203 -16.13 13.67 -16.28
CA GLY A 203 -17.10 13.32 -15.23
C GLY A 203 -17.35 11.81 -15.12
N PRO A 204 -18.37 11.40 -14.34
CA PRO A 204 -18.70 9.99 -14.08
C PRO A 204 -18.81 9.12 -15.33
N GLU A 205 -19.42 9.63 -16.41
CA GLU A 205 -19.63 8.90 -17.68
C GLU A 205 -18.32 8.41 -18.33
N HIS A 206 -17.20 9.09 -18.07
CA HIS A 206 -15.89 8.65 -18.56
C HIS A 206 -15.39 7.40 -17.81
N TYR A 207 -15.63 7.35 -16.50
CA TYR A 207 -15.08 6.32 -15.61
C TYR A 207 -15.93 5.07 -15.51
N VAL A 208 -17.26 5.19 -15.61
CA VAL A 208 -18.18 4.05 -15.46
C VAL A 208 -17.80 2.87 -16.38
N PRO A 209 -17.52 3.05 -17.70
CA PRO A 209 -17.11 1.94 -18.56
C PRO A 209 -15.77 1.29 -18.13
N ILE A 210 -14.83 2.11 -17.63
CA ILE A 210 -13.53 1.64 -17.14
C ILE A 210 -13.73 0.82 -15.86
N GLN A 211 -14.52 1.32 -14.92
CA GLN A 211 -14.83 0.65 -13.66
C GLN A 211 -15.56 -0.67 -13.88
N LYS A 212 -16.56 -0.71 -14.78
CA LYS A 212 -17.26 -1.94 -15.17
C LYS A 212 -16.31 -2.97 -15.80
N LYS A 213 -15.36 -2.54 -16.63
CA LYS A 213 -14.32 -3.41 -17.18
C LYS A 213 -13.39 -3.96 -16.09
N LEU A 214 -12.93 -3.10 -15.18
CA LEU A 214 -11.98 -3.48 -14.12
C LEU A 214 -12.60 -4.44 -13.10
N ILE A 215 -13.86 -4.20 -12.70
CA ILE A 215 -14.54 -5.04 -11.71
C ILE A 215 -14.84 -6.44 -12.28
N GLU A 216 -15.15 -6.52 -13.57
CA GLU A 216 -15.27 -7.80 -14.31
C GLU A 216 -13.94 -8.57 -14.32
N GLN A 217 -12.84 -7.89 -14.60
CA GLN A 217 -11.50 -8.50 -14.60
C GLN A 217 -11.10 -8.96 -13.19
N ALA A 218 -11.43 -8.17 -12.16
CA ALA A 218 -11.26 -8.57 -10.77
C ALA A 218 -12.05 -9.84 -10.46
N TYR A 219 -13.33 -9.92 -10.84
CA TYR A 219 -14.15 -11.12 -10.67
C TYR A 219 -13.52 -12.38 -11.32
N GLN A 220 -12.96 -12.26 -12.52
CA GLN A 220 -12.32 -13.38 -13.23
C GLN A 220 -11.03 -13.87 -12.55
N MET A 221 -10.32 -12.97 -11.87
CA MET A 221 -9.12 -13.29 -11.10
C MET A 221 -9.42 -13.79 -9.68
N LEU A 222 -10.63 -13.52 -9.17
CA LEU A 222 -11.07 -13.91 -7.84
C LEU A 222 -11.36 -15.41 -7.76
N ALA A 223 -10.73 -16.09 -6.80
CA ALA A 223 -11.00 -17.49 -6.51
C ALA A 223 -12.44 -17.66 -5.98
N GLU A 224 -12.99 -18.86 -6.14
CA GLU A 224 -14.23 -19.25 -5.45
C GLU A 224 -14.05 -19.07 -3.93
N GLY A 225 -15.09 -18.60 -3.23
CA GLY A 225 -15.01 -18.26 -1.80
C GLY A 225 -14.20 -17.00 -1.48
N GLY A 226 -13.58 -16.36 -2.47
CA GLY A 226 -12.79 -15.13 -2.31
C GLY A 226 -13.64 -13.88 -2.12
N GLU A 227 -12.98 -12.80 -1.70
CA GLU A 227 -13.62 -11.50 -1.49
C GLU A 227 -12.98 -10.39 -2.33
N LEU A 228 -13.83 -9.55 -2.91
CA LEU A 228 -13.48 -8.35 -3.66
C LEU A 228 -13.96 -7.14 -2.88
N LEU A 229 -13.06 -6.23 -2.52
CA LEU A 229 -13.45 -4.91 -2.04
C LEU A 229 -13.30 -3.89 -3.18
N TYR A 230 -14.41 -3.28 -3.56
CA TYR A 230 -14.47 -2.17 -4.50
C TYR A 230 -14.50 -0.86 -3.72
N SER A 231 -13.71 0.13 -4.14
CA SER A 231 -13.77 1.48 -3.58
C SER A 231 -13.53 2.57 -4.60
N THR A 232 -14.05 3.75 -4.30
CA THR A 232 -13.79 5.00 -5.05
C THR A 232 -13.64 6.16 -4.06
N CYS A 233 -13.09 7.29 -4.53
CA CYS A 233 -13.13 8.57 -3.82
C CYS A 233 -14.14 9.55 -4.46
N THR A 234 -15.27 9.01 -4.94
CA THR A 234 -16.37 9.79 -5.55
C THR A 234 -17.71 9.47 -4.89
N PHE A 235 -18.68 10.38 -5.01
CA PHE A 235 -20.02 10.21 -4.46
C PHE A 235 -21.03 9.76 -5.53
N SER A 236 -20.66 9.81 -6.82
CA SER A 236 -21.52 9.42 -7.93
C SER A 236 -22.10 8.00 -7.80
N VAL A 237 -23.43 7.91 -7.74
CA VAL A 237 -24.19 6.65 -7.75
C VAL A 237 -23.89 5.81 -9.00
N LYS A 238 -23.57 6.46 -10.13
CA LYS A 238 -23.23 5.80 -11.39
C LYS A 238 -21.92 5.03 -11.31
N GLU A 239 -20.93 5.60 -10.63
CA GLU A 239 -19.62 4.98 -10.43
C GLU A 239 -19.64 3.98 -9.28
N ASN A 240 -20.52 4.18 -8.31
CA ASN A 240 -20.62 3.38 -7.10
C ASN A 240 -21.68 2.28 -7.27
N GLU A 241 -22.90 2.51 -6.80
CA GLU A 241 -23.96 1.51 -6.75
C GLU A 241 -24.34 0.90 -8.10
N GLU A 242 -24.35 1.66 -9.20
CA GLU A 242 -24.64 1.12 -10.52
C GLU A 242 -23.57 0.14 -11.04
N VAL A 243 -22.29 0.36 -10.68
CA VAL A 243 -21.20 -0.58 -11.01
C VAL A 243 -21.37 -1.86 -10.21
N ILE A 244 -21.69 -1.74 -8.92
CA ILE A 244 -21.95 -2.90 -8.04
C ILE A 244 -23.17 -3.69 -8.53
N ALA A 245 -24.29 -3.01 -8.82
CA ALA A 245 -25.50 -3.65 -9.33
C ALA A 245 -25.22 -4.39 -10.65
N GLY A 246 -24.49 -3.75 -11.57
CA GLY A 246 -24.12 -4.37 -12.85
C GLY A 246 -23.29 -5.65 -12.70
N LEU A 247 -22.36 -5.69 -11.76
CA LEU A 247 -21.61 -6.92 -11.47
C LEU A 247 -22.53 -8.02 -10.92
N LEU A 248 -23.39 -7.69 -9.96
CA LEU A 248 -24.30 -8.65 -9.32
C LEU A 248 -25.36 -9.20 -10.29
N ASP A 249 -25.77 -8.41 -11.28
CA ASP A 249 -26.68 -8.87 -12.35
C ASP A 249 -25.98 -9.83 -13.31
N ALA A 250 -24.69 -9.58 -13.62
CA ALA A 250 -23.88 -10.44 -14.48
C ALA A 250 -23.43 -11.74 -13.79
N HIS A 251 -23.21 -11.69 -12.47
CA HIS A 251 -22.63 -12.78 -11.67
C HIS A 251 -23.48 -13.08 -10.43
N PRO A 252 -24.51 -13.94 -10.56
CA PRO A 252 -25.41 -14.29 -9.45
C PRO A 252 -24.73 -15.05 -8.29
N ASP A 253 -23.48 -15.50 -8.47
CA ASP A 253 -22.63 -16.08 -7.43
C ASP A 253 -21.92 -15.02 -6.59
N MET A 254 -22.10 -13.74 -6.86
CA MET A 254 -21.57 -12.63 -6.05
C MET A 254 -22.63 -12.08 -5.10
N GLU A 255 -22.22 -11.73 -3.89
CA GLU A 255 -23.08 -11.07 -2.90
C GLU A 255 -22.37 -9.95 -2.14
N VAL A 256 -23.10 -8.89 -1.80
CA VAL A 256 -22.59 -7.81 -0.95
C VAL A 256 -22.58 -8.26 0.51
N GLN A 257 -21.41 -8.19 1.12
CA GLN A 257 -21.18 -8.45 2.53
C GLN A 257 -21.36 -7.18 3.36
N GLU A 258 -21.68 -7.37 4.63
CA GLU A 258 -21.65 -6.28 5.60
C GLU A 258 -20.21 -5.84 5.88
N ILE A 259 -19.98 -4.52 5.88
CA ILE A 259 -18.68 -3.95 6.25
C ILE A 259 -18.51 -4.01 7.76
N THR A 260 -17.54 -4.81 8.22
CA THR A 260 -17.25 -4.98 9.65
C THR A 260 -15.78 -4.66 9.98
N PRO A 261 -15.51 -4.09 11.18
CA PRO A 261 -16.46 -3.48 12.09
C PRO A 261 -17.14 -2.25 11.45
N GLY A 262 -18.44 -2.07 11.74
CA GLY A 262 -19.19 -0.88 11.34
C GLY A 262 -18.74 0.38 12.09
N TYR A 263 -19.28 1.53 11.71
CA TYR A 263 -19.07 2.81 12.38
C TYR A 263 -20.31 3.68 12.21
N GLU A 264 -20.70 4.43 13.24
CA GLU A 264 -21.94 5.24 13.23
C GLU A 264 -21.98 6.29 12.12
N GLY A 265 -20.82 6.79 11.69
CA GLY A 265 -20.71 7.75 10.60
C GLY A 265 -20.84 7.15 9.19
N PHE A 266 -20.79 5.82 9.05
CA PHE A 266 -20.98 5.17 7.76
C PHE A 266 -22.43 5.31 7.28
N ALA A 267 -22.61 5.97 6.14
CA ALA A 267 -23.90 6.06 5.49
C ALA A 267 -24.11 4.82 4.59
N PRO A 268 -25.32 4.23 4.56
CA PRO A 268 -25.60 3.09 3.70
C PRO A 268 -25.62 3.50 2.22
N GLY A 269 -25.30 2.57 1.33
CA GLY A 269 -25.54 2.71 -0.10
C GLY A 269 -27.03 2.82 -0.46
N VAL A 270 -27.32 3.34 -1.65
CA VAL A 270 -28.70 3.55 -2.12
C VAL A 270 -29.20 2.39 -2.99
N SER A 271 -30.52 2.21 -3.03
CA SER A 271 -31.11 1.22 -3.94
C SER A 271 -31.02 1.67 -5.40
N VAL A 272 -30.61 0.78 -6.28
CA VAL A 272 -30.50 1.03 -7.74
C VAL A 272 -31.19 -0.11 -8.49
N ASN A 273 -32.02 0.22 -9.48
CA ASN A 273 -32.76 -0.76 -10.29
C ASN A 273 -33.54 -1.81 -9.48
N GLY A 274 -34.09 -1.42 -8.32
CA GLY A 274 -34.83 -2.30 -7.42
C GLY A 274 -33.97 -3.22 -6.55
N ARG A 275 -32.64 -3.12 -6.63
CA ARG A 275 -31.68 -3.84 -5.80
C ARG A 275 -31.32 -3.01 -4.57
N ASP A 276 -31.43 -3.61 -3.39
CA ASP A 276 -30.95 -3.03 -2.14
C ASP A 276 -29.43 -3.15 -2.03
N LEU A 277 -28.75 -2.01 -1.89
CA LEU A 277 -27.30 -1.90 -1.72
C LEU A 277 -26.93 -1.21 -0.40
N SER A 278 -27.82 -1.24 0.59
CA SER A 278 -27.63 -0.66 1.92
C SER A 278 -26.43 -1.22 2.70
N ARG A 279 -25.89 -2.38 2.28
CA ARG A 279 -24.66 -2.96 2.82
C ARG A 279 -23.38 -2.33 2.25
N CYS A 280 -23.47 -1.58 1.16
CA CYS A 280 -22.39 -0.71 0.74
C CYS A 280 -22.28 0.48 1.70
N VAL A 281 -21.11 1.10 1.76
CA VAL A 281 -20.83 2.20 2.68
C VAL A 281 -20.37 3.42 1.91
N HIS A 282 -21.02 4.55 2.17
CA HIS A 282 -20.52 5.89 1.88
C HIS A 282 -19.91 6.51 3.13
N ILE A 283 -18.78 7.18 2.93
CA ILE A 283 -18.14 8.05 3.90
C ILE A 283 -18.31 9.46 3.37
N PHE A 284 -19.04 10.29 4.11
CA PHE A 284 -19.30 11.68 3.75
C PHE A 284 -18.60 12.65 4.71
N PRO A 285 -18.01 13.74 4.19
CA PRO A 285 -17.32 14.76 5.00
C PRO A 285 -18.12 15.35 6.16
N GLN A 286 -19.43 15.55 5.99
CA GLN A 286 -20.26 16.16 7.03
C GLN A 286 -20.58 15.21 8.19
N ARG A 287 -20.35 13.90 8.01
CA ARG A 287 -20.56 12.88 9.05
C ARG A 287 -19.26 12.42 9.69
N MET A 288 -18.13 12.62 9.01
CA MET A 288 -16.85 12.03 9.37
C MET A 288 -15.72 12.98 9.00
N GLU A 289 -14.73 13.13 9.89
CA GLU A 289 -13.52 13.94 9.66
C GLU A 289 -12.63 13.30 8.55
N GLY A 290 -13.05 13.40 7.29
CA GLY A 290 -12.35 12.86 6.12
C GLY A 290 -12.90 13.43 4.81
N GLU A 291 -12.27 13.08 3.69
CA GLU A 291 -12.57 13.69 2.39
C GLU A 291 -13.74 13.01 1.64
N GLY A 292 -13.93 11.72 1.88
CA GLY A 292 -15.05 10.94 1.38
C GLY A 292 -14.64 9.78 0.49
N HIS A 293 -15.35 8.67 0.61
CA HIS A 293 -15.08 7.40 -0.09
C HIS A 293 -16.37 6.57 -0.18
N PHE A 294 -16.45 5.72 -1.21
CA PHE A 294 -17.39 4.62 -1.29
C PHE A 294 -16.66 3.29 -1.09
N VAL A 295 -17.31 2.33 -0.42
CA VAL A 295 -16.77 0.99 -0.14
C VAL A 295 -17.87 -0.07 -0.29
N ALA A 296 -17.60 -1.11 -1.08
CA ALA A 296 -18.43 -2.30 -1.17
C ALA A 296 -17.56 -3.56 -1.05
N LEU A 297 -17.85 -4.40 -0.05
CA LEU A 297 -17.22 -5.72 0.09
C LEU A 297 -18.15 -6.74 -0.55
N LEU A 298 -17.64 -7.50 -1.50
CA LEU A 298 -18.37 -8.54 -2.19
C LEU A 298 -17.69 -9.89 -1.98
N LYS A 299 -18.49 -10.94 -1.88
CA LYS A 299 -18.01 -12.32 -1.73
C LYS A 299 -18.48 -13.16 -2.90
N LYS A 300 -17.56 -13.94 -3.47
CA LYS A 300 -17.87 -14.96 -4.46
C LYS A 300 -18.24 -16.26 -3.76
N GLN A 301 -19.43 -16.78 -4.05
CA GLN A 301 -19.90 -18.03 -3.49
C GLN A 301 -19.08 -19.22 -3.98
N GLY A 302 -19.09 -20.29 -3.20
CA GLY A 302 -18.38 -21.54 -3.50
C GLY A 302 -17.31 -21.89 -2.46
N GLU A 303 -16.86 -23.13 -2.51
CA GLU A 303 -15.73 -23.59 -1.69
C GLU A 303 -14.42 -23.03 -2.24
N SER A 304 -13.48 -22.67 -1.36
CA SER A 304 -12.21 -22.09 -1.79
C SER A 304 -11.43 -23.05 -2.70
N ARG A 305 -11.34 -22.70 -3.99
CA ARG A 305 -10.61 -23.45 -5.02
C ARG A 305 -9.70 -22.50 -5.78
N LYS A 306 -8.44 -22.46 -5.38
CA LYS A 306 -7.42 -21.62 -6.00
C LYS A 306 -6.81 -22.34 -7.20
N ARG A 307 -6.71 -21.65 -8.33
CA ARG A 307 -5.89 -22.13 -9.45
C ARG A 307 -4.42 -21.77 -9.23
N GLN A 308 -3.54 -22.39 -10.01
CA GLN A 308 -2.14 -21.98 -10.11
C GLN A 308 -1.97 -21.05 -11.32
N PRO A 309 -0.96 -20.17 -11.32
CA PRO A 309 -0.70 -19.34 -12.48
C PRO A 309 -0.39 -20.18 -13.71
N SER A 310 -0.76 -19.71 -14.90
CA SER A 310 -0.64 -20.49 -16.14
C SER A 310 0.79 -20.91 -16.47
N ARG A 311 1.78 -20.07 -16.14
CA ARG A 311 3.20 -20.39 -16.22
C ARG A 311 3.97 -19.60 -15.17
N LEU A 312 4.79 -20.29 -14.38
CA LEU A 312 5.64 -19.66 -13.38
C LEU A 312 6.93 -19.10 -13.99
N LEU A 313 7.45 -18.04 -13.37
CA LEU A 313 8.78 -17.49 -13.62
C LEU A 313 9.84 -18.53 -13.27
N GLU A 314 10.93 -18.56 -14.03
CA GLU A 314 12.07 -19.44 -13.74
C GLU A 314 12.82 -18.96 -12.49
N THR A 315 13.05 -19.89 -11.55
CA THR A 315 13.79 -19.65 -10.31
C THR A 315 14.87 -20.71 -10.10
N THR A 316 15.76 -20.45 -9.16
CA THR A 316 16.87 -21.34 -8.78
C THR A 316 17.02 -21.41 -7.27
N LYS A 317 17.52 -22.53 -6.76
CA LYS A 317 17.95 -22.66 -5.35
C LYS A 317 19.42 -22.27 -5.16
N LYS A 318 20.17 -22.06 -6.24
CA LYS A 318 21.61 -21.72 -6.20
C LYS A 318 21.80 -20.22 -6.17
N LEU A 319 22.64 -19.75 -5.26
CA LEU A 319 23.07 -18.36 -5.15
C LEU A 319 24.42 -18.14 -5.87
N PRO A 320 24.65 -16.94 -6.43
CA PRO A 320 25.99 -16.48 -6.75
C PRO A 320 26.85 -16.43 -5.49
N LYS A 321 28.14 -16.82 -5.60
CA LYS A 321 29.06 -16.93 -4.46
C LYS A 321 29.11 -15.65 -3.62
N GLU A 322 29.19 -14.49 -4.25
CA GLU A 322 29.31 -13.21 -3.55
C GLU A 322 28.02 -12.82 -2.81
N ALA A 323 26.86 -13.27 -3.32
CA ALA A 323 25.59 -13.09 -2.63
C ALA A 323 25.48 -14.07 -1.45
N GLU A 324 25.89 -15.32 -1.63
CA GLU A 324 25.94 -16.33 -0.55
C GLU A 324 26.82 -15.87 0.62
N GLU A 325 28.01 -15.35 0.35
CA GLU A 325 28.92 -14.80 1.36
C GLU A 325 28.30 -13.64 2.16
N PHE A 326 27.56 -12.75 1.49
CA PHE A 326 26.87 -11.65 2.18
C PHE A 326 25.66 -12.16 2.99
N LEU A 327 24.83 -13.01 2.39
CA LEU A 327 23.59 -13.52 2.98
C LEU A 327 23.84 -14.48 4.15
N ALA A 328 25.05 -15.06 4.26
CA ALA A 328 25.48 -15.80 5.45
C ALA A 328 25.47 -14.93 6.73
N GLY A 329 25.58 -13.60 6.58
CA GLY A 329 25.44 -12.63 7.68
C GLY A 329 23.98 -12.22 7.95
N VAL A 330 23.01 -12.74 7.21
CA VAL A 330 21.59 -12.39 7.33
C VAL A 330 20.80 -13.60 7.85
N ARG A 331 20.16 -13.46 9.00
CA ARG A 331 19.42 -14.51 9.72
C ARG A 331 17.98 -14.62 9.24
N VAL A 332 17.81 -14.88 7.96
CA VAL A 332 16.51 -15.18 7.32
C VAL A 332 16.55 -16.60 6.79
N ASP A 333 15.44 -17.34 6.85
CA ASP A 333 15.37 -18.68 6.28
C ASP A 333 15.29 -18.64 4.74
N TRP A 334 16.47 -18.56 4.13
CA TRP A 334 16.65 -18.60 2.68
C TRP A 334 16.28 -19.95 2.03
N LYS A 335 16.10 -21.02 2.81
CA LYS A 335 15.75 -22.35 2.28
C LYS A 335 14.26 -22.42 1.94
N ASN A 336 13.44 -21.68 2.66
CA ASN A 336 11.99 -21.55 2.50
C ASN A 336 11.61 -20.62 1.33
N GLY A 337 12.14 -20.90 0.14
CA GLY A 337 11.90 -20.10 -1.05
C GLY A 337 12.87 -20.39 -2.18
N SER A 338 12.87 -19.55 -3.20
CA SER A 338 13.76 -19.67 -4.36
C SER A 338 14.28 -18.29 -4.75
N PHE A 339 15.27 -18.26 -5.64
CA PHE A 339 15.88 -17.03 -6.12
C PHE A 339 15.59 -16.81 -7.59
N ALA A 340 15.43 -15.55 -7.98
CA ALA A 340 15.40 -15.14 -9.37
C ALA A 340 16.53 -14.14 -9.61
N LEU A 341 17.35 -14.39 -10.64
CA LEU A 341 18.37 -13.46 -11.10
C LEU A 341 17.89 -12.83 -12.41
N VAL A 342 17.50 -11.56 -12.35
CA VAL A 342 17.05 -10.79 -13.52
C VAL A 342 18.14 -9.79 -13.86
N LYS A 343 18.88 -10.07 -14.93
CA LYS A 343 20.14 -9.38 -15.27
C LYS A 343 21.15 -9.52 -14.12
N ASP A 344 21.44 -8.45 -13.42
CA ASP A 344 22.34 -8.39 -12.26
C ASP A 344 21.58 -8.30 -10.92
N GLN A 345 20.26 -8.13 -10.94
CA GLN A 345 19.47 -8.00 -9.72
C GLN A 345 19.00 -9.37 -9.21
N LEU A 346 19.34 -9.66 -7.96
CA LEU A 346 18.96 -10.88 -7.26
C LEU A 346 17.73 -10.63 -6.39
N TYR A 347 16.74 -11.50 -6.52
CA TYR A 347 15.52 -11.50 -5.73
C TYR A 347 15.35 -12.81 -4.99
N PHE A 348 14.77 -12.76 -3.80
CA PHE A 348 14.25 -13.90 -3.08
C PHE A 348 12.73 -13.95 -3.23
N LEU A 349 12.22 -15.11 -3.63
CA LEU A 349 10.80 -15.45 -3.68
C LEU A 349 10.55 -16.51 -2.61
N PRO A 350 10.03 -16.10 -1.43
CA PRO A 350 9.60 -17.04 -0.40
C PRO A 350 8.59 -18.06 -0.92
N GLU A 351 8.46 -19.21 -0.25
CA GLU A 351 7.42 -20.19 -0.57
C GLU A 351 6.02 -19.54 -0.62
N GLY A 352 5.12 -19.99 -1.49
CA GLY A 352 3.80 -19.37 -1.70
C GLY A 352 3.79 -18.10 -2.57
N VAL A 353 4.93 -17.42 -2.79
CA VAL A 353 4.99 -16.29 -3.74
C VAL A 353 5.06 -16.82 -5.17
N CYS A 354 3.95 -16.72 -5.90
CA CYS A 354 3.82 -17.23 -7.27
C CYS A 354 3.92 -16.12 -8.33
N ALA A 355 5.12 -15.90 -8.87
CA ALA A 355 5.33 -14.99 -9.99
C ALA A 355 5.05 -15.68 -11.34
N ALA A 356 4.15 -15.13 -12.15
CA ALA A 356 3.86 -15.60 -13.50
C ALA A 356 4.91 -15.13 -14.51
N LYS A 357 5.26 -15.96 -15.49
CA LYS A 357 6.14 -15.57 -16.59
C LYS A 357 5.39 -14.69 -17.58
N GLY A 358 6.07 -13.67 -18.11
CA GLY A 358 5.55 -12.83 -19.20
C GLY A 358 5.02 -11.47 -18.76
N LEU A 359 5.03 -11.17 -17.45
CA LEU A 359 4.68 -9.85 -16.92
C LEU A 359 5.89 -8.91 -16.84
N ARG A 360 5.60 -7.61 -16.96
CA ARG A 360 6.49 -6.49 -16.73
C ARG A 360 6.54 -6.22 -15.23
N TYR A 361 7.43 -6.93 -14.56
CA TYR A 361 7.74 -6.70 -13.16
C TYR A 361 8.61 -5.46 -12.99
N LEU A 362 8.21 -4.60 -12.05
CA LEU A 362 9.11 -3.65 -11.42
C LEU A 362 9.86 -4.32 -10.26
N ARG A 363 9.24 -5.34 -9.64
CA ARG A 363 9.81 -6.11 -8.53
C ARG A 363 9.20 -7.51 -8.46
N THR A 364 10.04 -8.51 -8.20
CA THR A 364 9.66 -9.93 -8.17
C THR A 364 10.11 -10.58 -6.86
N GLY A 365 9.38 -10.35 -5.77
CA GLY A 365 9.76 -10.80 -4.43
C GLY A 365 10.62 -9.78 -3.68
N LEU A 366 11.37 -10.24 -2.69
CA LEU A 366 12.29 -9.40 -1.92
C LEU A 366 13.56 -9.15 -2.75
N SER A 367 13.78 -7.89 -3.14
CA SER A 367 15.01 -7.47 -3.80
C SER A 367 16.19 -7.59 -2.81
N LEU A 368 17.12 -8.51 -3.04
CA LEU A 368 18.26 -8.73 -2.13
C LEU A 368 19.40 -7.76 -2.43
N GLY A 369 19.68 -7.51 -3.71
CA GLY A 369 20.83 -6.71 -4.11
C GLY A 369 21.28 -6.99 -5.53
N THR A 370 22.33 -6.28 -5.93
CA THR A 370 22.92 -6.38 -7.26
C THR A 370 24.21 -7.21 -7.20
N VAL A 371 24.30 -8.24 -8.04
CA VAL A 371 25.46 -9.08 -8.23
C VAL A 371 26.37 -8.42 -9.26
N LYS A 372 27.56 -8.00 -8.83
CA LYS A 372 28.59 -7.42 -9.70
C LYS A 372 29.80 -8.34 -9.74
N LYS A 373 30.71 -8.09 -10.68
CA LYS A 373 31.97 -8.85 -10.78
C LYS A 373 32.70 -8.84 -9.42
N ASN A 374 32.82 -10.00 -8.79
CA ASN A 374 33.51 -10.23 -7.51
C ASN A 374 32.94 -9.44 -6.32
N ARG A 375 31.69 -8.95 -6.37
CA ARG A 375 31.05 -8.31 -5.21
C ARG A 375 29.53 -8.34 -5.27
N PHE A 376 28.92 -8.40 -4.09
CA PHE A 376 27.49 -8.18 -3.90
C PHE A 376 27.23 -6.81 -3.27
N GLU A 377 26.25 -6.08 -3.80
CA GLU A 377 25.76 -4.82 -3.23
C GLU A 377 24.31 -5.02 -2.76
N PRO A 378 24.04 -5.09 -1.44
CA PRO A 378 22.71 -5.31 -0.92
C PRO A 378 21.79 -4.14 -1.26
N SER A 379 20.52 -4.45 -1.49
CA SER A 379 19.51 -3.47 -1.87
C SER A 379 19.03 -2.68 -0.66
N GLN A 380 18.52 -1.47 -0.91
CA GLN A 380 17.83 -0.69 0.11
C GLN A 380 16.53 -1.38 0.59
N ALA A 381 15.85 -2.13 -0.28
CA ALA A 381 14.66 -2.91 0.08
C ALA A 381 14.99 -4.01 1.10
N LEU A 382 16.16 -4.64 0.99
CA LEU A 382 16.62 -5.63 1.97
C LEU A 382 16.85 -4.96 3.33
N ALA A 383 17.50 -3.80 3.38
CA ALA A 383 17.66 -3.08 4.64
C ALA A 383 16.31 -2.74 5.28
N ALA A 384 15.35 -2.24 4.50
CA ALA A 384 14.04 -1.85 5.00
C ALA A 384 13.15 -3.04 5.40
N TYR A 385 13.42 -4.24 4.88
CA TYR A 385 12.72 -5.49 5.23
C TYR A 385 13.24 -6.10 6.52
N LEU A 386 14.55 -6.05 6.76
CA LEU A 386 15.17 -6.69 7.92
C LEU A 386 14.75 -6.03 9.24
N LYS A 387 14.86 -6.81 10.32
CA LYS A 387 14.97 -6.34 11.70
C LYS A 387 16.43 -6.18 12.08
N LYS A 388 16.71 -5.35 13.08
CA LYS A 388 18.08 -5.09 13.57
C LYS A 388 18.83 -6.37 13.93
N GLU A 389 18.16 -7.35 14.50
CA GLU A 389 18.78 -8.60 15.00
C GLU A 389 19.05 -9.62 13.88
N GLU A 390 18.47 -9.38 12.68
CA GLU A 390 18.56 -10.27 11.53
C GLU A 390 19.81 -10.02 10.70
N TYR A 391 20.58 -8.97 10.97
CA TYR A 391 21.91 -8.80 10.38
C TYR A 391 23.00 -8.83 11.45
N VAL A 392 24.10 -9.53 11.17
CA VAL A 392 25.18 -9.74 12.15
C VAL A 392 25.95 -8.47 12.54
N SER A 393 25.82 -7.39 11.77
CA SER A 393 26.64 -6.18 11.93
C SER A 393 25.77 -4.92 11.80
N CYS A 394 25.32 -4.40 12.93
CA CYS A 394 24.45 -3.24 12.98
C CYS A 394 25.11 -2.06 13.69
N LEU A 395 24.74 -0.85 13.27
CA LEU A 395 25.13 0.38 13.92
C LEU A 395 23.85 1.17 14.22
N THR A 396 23.60 1.43 15.50
CA THR A 396 22.41 2.13 15.97
C THR A 396 22.74 3.60 16.21
N ILE A 397 21.90 4.48 15.69
CA ILE A 397 21.93 5.91 15.97
C ILE A 397 20.65 6.23 16.75
N PRO A 398 20.73 6.81 17.96
CA PRO A 398 19.56 7.14 18.75
C PRO A 398 18.61 8.13 18.04
N LYS A 399 17.30 8.01 18.26
CA LYS A 399 16.36 9.06 17.83
C LYS A 399 16.72 10.40 18.49
N GLY A 400 16.73 11.47 17.69
CA GLY A 400 17.14 12.82 18.12
C GLY A 400 18.62 13.17 17.86
N ASP A 401 19.46 12.19 17.54
CA ASP A 401 20.86 12.43 17.14
C ASP A 401 20.92 13.01 15.71
N ASP A 402 21.72 14.07 15.50
CA ASP A 402 21.83 14.79 14.23
C ASP A 402 22.37 13.89 13.09
N ARG A 403 23.13 12.86 13.44
CA ARG A 403 23.69 11.88 12.51
C ARG A 403 22.61 11.12 11.75
N VAL A 404 21.40 10.96 12.31
CA VAL A 404 20.26 10.35 11.60
C VAL A 404 19.92 11.14 10.33
N MET A 405 19.75 12.46 10.48
CA MET A 405 19.36 13.32 9.36
C MET A 405 20.50 13.45 8.34
N ARG A 406 21.74 13.50 8.81
CA ARG A 406 22.93 13.48 7.94
C ARG A 406 23.04 12.17 7.16
N TYR A 407 22.75 11.03 7.80
CA TYR A 407 22.67 9.74 7.11
C TYR A 407 21.59 9.75 6.02
N LEU A 408 20.38 10.22 6.33
CA LEU A 408 19.27 10.30 5.36
C LEU A 408 19.56 11.25 4.19
N LYS A 409 20.41 12.28 4.39
CA LYS A 409 20.92 13.16 3.33
C LYS A 409 22.05 12.54 2.49
N GLY A 410 22.56 11.37 2.89
CA GLY A 410 23.64 10.68 2.18
C GLY A 410 25.04 11.08 2.62
N GLU A 411 25.19 11.78 3.75
CA GLU A 411 26.49 12.22 4.26
C GLU A 411 27.30 11.06 4.84
N THR A 412 28.64 11.21 4.81
CA THR A 412 29.56 10.32 5.51
C THR A 412 29.56 10.66 7.00
N LEU A 413 29.50 9.65 7.84
CA LEU A 413 29.46 9.80 9.29
C LEU A 413 30.74 9.27 9.93
N SER A 414 31.05 9.78 11.12
CA SER A 414 32.15 9.30 11.95
C SER A 414 31.56 8.71 13.24
N PHE A 415 32.13 7.59 13.66
CA PHE A 415 31.78 6.87 14.89
C PHE A 415 33.04 6.60 15.70
N SER A 416 32.91 6.60 17.02
CA SER A 416 34.01 6.25 17.92
C SER A 416 34.36 4.76 17.78
N GLU A 417 35.55 4.37 18.25
CA GLU A 417 35.95 2.94 18.28
C GLU A 417 34.99 2.10 19.13
N GLU A 418 34.46 2.68 20.21
CA GLU A 418 33.48 2.06 21.09
C GLU A 418 32.14 1.83 20.38
N GLU A 419 31.63 2.80 19.62
CA GLU A 419 30.40 2.65 18.83
C GLU A 419 30.59 1.62 17.69
N CYS A 420 31.77 1.62 17.06
CA CYS A 420 32.10 0.67 16.02
C CYS A 420 32.23 -0.75 16.56
N GLN A 421 32.74 -0.94 17.78
CA GLN A 421 33.08 -2.24 18.37
C GLN A 421 33.91 -3.11 17.41
N GLY A 422 34.87 -2.48 16.70
CA GLY A 422 35.70 -3.17 15.71
C GLY A 422 35.00 -3.66 14.43
N LYS A 423 33.72 -3.30 14.20
CA LYS A 423 32.97 -3.64 12.97
C LYS A 423 33.71 -3.14 11.72
N LYS A 424 33.68 -3.93 10.65
CA LYS A 424 34.27 -3.62 9.33
C LYS A 424 33.33 -4.06 8.22
N GLY A 425 33.35 -3.34 7.09
CA GLY A 425 32.57 -3.72 5.92
C GLY A 425 31.12 -3.24 5.99
N TRP A 426 30.18 -4.06 5.50
CA TRP A 426 28.77 -3.70 5.50
C TRP A 426 28.20 -3.65 6.92
N VAL A 427 27.44 -2.59 7.20
CA VAL A 427 26.67 -2.45 8.43
C VAL A 427 25.24 -2.03 8.10
N LEU A 428 24.27 -2.57 8.83
CA LEU A 428 22.90 -2.09 8.81
C LEU A 428 22.82 -0.89 9.74
N VAL A 429 22.46 0.27 9.21
CA VAL A 429 22.30 1.52 9.99
C VAL A 429 20.86 1.57 10.48
N CYS A 430 20.68 1.63 11.80
CA CYS A 430 19.37 1.63 12.45
C CYS A 430 19.11 2.96 13.18
N LEU A 431 17.87 3.43 13.10
CA LEU A 431 17.29 4.41 14.00
C LEU A 431 16.76 3.66 15.22
N ASP A 432 17.48 3.73 16.34
CA ASP A 432 17.28 2.84 17.49
C ASP A 432 17.29 1.35 17.07
N ASP A 433 16.12 0.73 16.97
CA ASP A 433 15.90 -0.68 16.60
C ASP A 433 15.37 -0.85 15.16
N PHE A 434 15.09 0.24 14.45
CA PHE A 434 14.48 0.21 13.11
C PHE A 434 15.52 0.47 12.02
N PRO A 435 15.74 -0.48 11.10
CA PRO A 435 16.68 -0.27 10.00
C PRO A 435 16.29 0.88 9.08
N LEU A 436 17.26 1.77 8.82
CA LEU A 436 17.16 2.84 7.83
C LEU A 436 17.77 2.44 6.49
N GLY A 437 18.89 1.70 6.51
CA GLY A 437 19.63 1.44 5.27
C GLY A 437 21.01 0.85 5.51
N TRP A 438 21.82 0.84 4.45
CA TRP A 438 23.19 0.32 4.53
C TRP A 438 24.24 1.41 4.71
N GLY A 439 25.35 1.03 5.35
CA GLY A 439 26.61 1.76 5.33
C GLY A 439 27.79 0.82 5.14
N LYS A 440 28.96 1.37 4.79
CA LYS A 440 30.23 0.65 4.85
C LYS A 440 31.18 1.33 5.81
N ILE A 441 31.58 0.63 6.86
CA ILE A 441 32.49 1.16 7.86
C ILE A 441 33.95 0.76 7.58
N ASN A 442 34.84 1.74 7.70
CA ASN A 442 36.28 1.56 7.61
C ASN A 442 36.97 2.55 8.56
N ASN A 443 37.72 2.05 9.55
CA ASN A 443 38.46 2.85 10.54
C ASN A 443 37.61 3.99 11.17
N GLY A 444 36.45 3.65 11.74
CA GLY A 444 35.54 4.63 12.37
C GLY A 444 34.74 5.50 11.40
N THR A 445 35.05 5.48 10.10
CA THR A 445 34.32 6.25 9.08
C THR A 445 33.26 5.39 8.40
N LEU A 446 32.00 5.81 8.46
CA LEU A 446 30.87 5.20 7.79
C LEU A 446 30.64 5.87 6.42
N LYS A 447 31.03 5.18 5.35
CA LYS A 447 30.64 5.55 4.00
C LYS A 447 29.16 5.21 3.79
N ASN A 448 28.36 6.23 3.55
CA ASN A 448 26.92 6.10 3.34
C ASN A 448 26.61 5.30 2.07
N LYS A 449 25.69 4.33 2.21
CA LYS A 449 25.18 3.48 1.12
C LYS A 449 23.66 3.52 1.01
N TYR A 450 23.03 4.49 1.69
CA TYR A 450 21.62 4.80 1.53
C TYR A 450 21.31 5.13 0.07
N TYR A 451 20.22 4.58 -0.45
CA TYR A 451 19.86 4.71 -1.86
C TYR A 451 19.68 6.18 -2.26
N ALA A 452 20.39 6.61 -3.29
CA ALA A 452 20.48 8.02 -3.65
C ALA A 452 19.12 8.65 -4.01
N GLY A 453 18.22 7.87 -4.64
CA GLY A 453 16.89 8.35 -5.02
C GLY A 453 15.92 8.51 -3.84
N TRP A 454 16.29 8.09 -2.63
CA TRP A 454 15.46 8.23 -1.43
C TRP A 454 16.04 9.23 -0.42
N ARG A 455 17.19 9.82 -0.73
CA ARG A 455 17.82 10.79 0.15
C ARG A 455 16.86 11.95 0.41
N MET A 456 16.86 12.40 1.66
CA MET A 456 16.15 13.60 2.02
C MET A 456 16.83 14.79 1.34
N VAL A 457 16.04 15.62 0.65
CA VAL A 457 16.49 16.84 -0.03
C VAL A 457 16.31 18.05 0.88
#